data_AF-A0A1H5KPC7-F1
#
_entry.id   AF-A0A1H5KPC7-F1
#
_cell.length_a   1.000
_cell.length_b   1.000
_cell.length_c   1.000
_cell.angle_alpha   90.00
_cell.angle_beta   90.00
_cell.angle_gamma   90.00
#
_symmetry.space_group_name_H-M   'P 1'
#
loop_
_entity.id
_entity.type
_entity.pdbx_description
1 polymer ?
#
loop_
_entity_poly.entity_id
_entity_poly.type
_entity_poly.pdbx_seq_one_letter_code
_entity_poly.pdbx_strand_id
1 'polypeptide(L)' 'MWLENSYSAILNMYLQKYHQLKIHIGRDGKITKTEKEENGNWLPDRNLRKILNQLPSNLSSSKNLIIILKQ' A
#
# COMPACT_ATOMS: atom_id res chain seq x y z
N MET A 1 3.24 -5.76 17.15
CA MET A 1 1.93 -5.42 17.76
C MET A 1 1.51 -3.94 17.64
N TRP A 2 2.21 -2.93 18.17
CA TRP A 2 1.76 -1.51 18.02
C TRP A 2 1.87 -0.95 16.60
N LEU A 3 2.96 -1.26 15.89
CA LEU A 3 3.17 -0.82 14.50
C LEU A 3 2.13 -1.46 13.56
N GLU A 4 1.93 -2.78 13.63
CA GLU A 4 0.95 -3.51 12.80
C GLU A 4 -0.47 -2.92 12.94
N ASN A 5 -0.90 -2.60 14.17
CA ASN A 5 -2.19 -1.97 14.41
C ASN A 5 -2.30 -0.56 13.79
N SER A 6 -1.20 0.20 13.79
CA SER A 6 -1.18 1.56 13.24
C SER A 6 -1.30 1.56 11.71
N TYR A 7 -0.59 0.66 11.02
CA TYR A 7 -0.67 0.59 9.55
C TYR A 7 -1.93 -0.08 9.05
N SER A 8 -2.45 -1.09 9.77
CA SER A 8 -3.78 -1.63 9.49
C SER A 8 -4.85 -0.55 9.60
N ALA A 9 -4.78 0.31 10.63
CA ALA A 9 -5.69 1.45 10.76
C ALA A 9 -5.57 2.45 9.60
N ILE A 10 -4.35 2.74 9.13
CA ILE A 10 -4.13 3.62 7.97
C ILE A 10 -4.71 3.00 6.69
N LEU A 11 -4.43 1.72 6.43
CA LEU A 11 -4.99 1.03 5.26
C LEU A 11 -6.52 0.99 5.32
N ASN A 12 -7.11 0.73 6.48
CA ASN A 12 -8.55 0.79 6.70
C ASN A 12 -9.11 2.19 6.46
N MET A 13 -8.45 3.25 6.96
CA MET A 13 -8.85 4.63 6.71
C MET A 13 -8.85 4.97 5.22
N TYR A 14 -7.83 4.52 4.48
CA TYR A 14 -7.79 4.69 3.03
C TYR A 14 -8.88 3.87 2.32
N LEU A 15 -9.13 2.63 2.76
CA LEU A 15 -10.17 1.75 2.19
C LEU A 15 -11.59 2.22 2.51
N GLN A 16 -11.79 2.99 3.57
CA GLN A 16 -13.07 3.67 3.84
C GLN A 16 -13.35 4.80 2.84
N LYS A 17 -12.28 5.41 2.29
CA LYS A 17 -12.39 6.51 1.33
C LYS A 17 -12.35 6.04 -0.12
N TYR A 18 -11.61 4.96 -0.38
CA TYR A 18 -11.34 4.42 -1.71
C TYR A 18 -11.68 2.94 -1.73
N HIS A 19 -12.48 2.52 -2.71
CA HIS A 19 -12.98 1.15 -2.75
C HIS A 19 -11.84 0.12 -2.91
N GLN A 20 -10.76 0.52 -3.57
CA GLN A 20 -9.58 -0.32 -3.74
C GLN A 20 -8.28 0.48 -3.63
N LEU A 21 -7.25 -0.19 -3.11
CA LEU A 21 -5.87 0.29 -3.07
C LEU A 21 -4.97 -0.70 -3.79
N LYS A 22 -4.02 -0.20 -4.57
CA LYS A 22 -3.01 -1.02 -5.23
C LYS A 22 -1.63 -0.62 -4.75
N ILE A 23 -0.89 -1.57 -4.24
CA ILE A 23 0.44 -1.39 -3.65
C ILE A 23 1.43 -2.18 -4.50
N HIS A 24 2.43 -1.51 -5.04
CA HIS A 24 3.50 -2.11 -5.83
C HIS A 24 4.74 -2.23 -4.98
N ILE A 25 5.28 -3.44 -4.87
CA ILE A 25 6.44 -3.77 -4.05
C ILE A 25 7.56 -4.24 -4.98
N GLY A 26 8.73 -3.61 -4.84
CA GLY A 26 9.94 -4.00 -5.55
C GLY A 26 10.52 -5.32 -5.01
N ARG A 27 11.47 -5.89 -5.75
CA ARG A 27 12.21 -7.10 -5.32
C ARG A 27 12.96 -6.91 -3.99
N ASP A 28 13.35 -5.68 -3.70
CA ASP A 28 13.99 -5.27 -2.44
C ASP A 28 13.02 -5.11 -1.27
N GLY A 29 11.73 -5.37 -1.49
CA GLY A 29 10.68 -5.23 -0.48
C GLY A 29 10.17 -3.82 -0.27
N LYS A 30 10.72 -2.82 -1.00
CA LYS A 30 10.28 -1.44 -0.88
C LYS A 30 9.03 -1.19 -1.69
N ILE A 31 8.18 -0.29 -1.21
CA ILE A 31 6.96 0.08 -1.92
C ILE A 31 7.31 1.14 -2.96
N THR A 32 7.28 0.75 -4.22
CA THR A 32 7.71 1.60 -5.34
C THR A 32 6.61 2.56 -5.78
N LYS A 33 5.35 2.10 -5.71
CA LYS A 33 4.16 2.85 -6.12
C LYS A 33 2.96 2.43 -5.28
N THR A 34 2.09 3.39 -4.97
CA THR A 34 0.75 3.13 -4.44
C THR A 34 -0.25 3.89 -5.27
N GLU A 35 -1.40 3.27 -5.50
CA GLU A 35 -2.49 3.84 -6.28
C GLU A 35 -3.81 3.61 -5.54
N LYS A 36 -4.71 4.57 -5.68
CA LYS A 36 -6.09 4.49 -5.22
C LYS A 36 -7.01 4.43 -6.43
N GLU A 37 -8.10 3.70 -6.28
CA GLU A 37 -9.14 3.67 -7.29
C GLU A 37 -10.13 4.82 -7.05
N GLU A 38 -10.31 5.65 -8.08
CA GLU A 38 -11.32 6.72 -8.12
C GLU A 38 -12.01 6.68 -9.49
N ASN A 39 -13.32 6.43 -9.51
CA ASN A 39 -14.15 6.42 -10.72
C ASN A 39 -13.62 5.48 -11.83
N GLY A 40 -13.18 4.27 -11.47
CA GLY A 40 -12.63 3.27 -12.38
C GLY A 40 -11.17 3.49 -12.77
N ASN A 41 -10.55 4.59 -12.32
CA ASN A 41 -9.18 4.96 -12.67
C ASN A 41 -8.22 4.76 -11.50
N TRP A 42 -7.01 4.29 -11.81
CA TRP A 42 -5.93 4.18 -10.83
C TRP A 42 -5.13 5.47 -10.78
N LEU A 43 -5.22 6.17 -9.66
CA LEU A 43 -4.51 7.42 -9.42
C LEU A 43 -3.35 7.20 -8.45
N PRO A 44 -2.13 7.67 -8.75
CA PRO A 44 -0.99 7.52 -7.87
C PRO A 44 -1.18 8.30 -6.57
N ASP A 45 -0.87 7.67 -5.43
CA ASP A 45 -0.92 8.30 -4.11
C ASP A 45 0.48 8.33 -3.49
N ARG A 46 1.15 9.49 -3.53
CA ARG A 46 2.52 9.62 -3.00
C ARG A 46 2.57 9.59 -1.47
N ASN A 47 1.49 10.02 -0.81
CA ASN A 47 1.43 10.09 0.64
C ASN A 47 1.34 8.68 1.23
N LEU A 48 0.45 7.86 0.68
CA LEU A 48 0.33 6.45 1.07
C LEU A 48 1.65 5.71 0.86
N ARG A 49 2.33 5.93 -0.27
CA ARG A 49 3.67 5.36 -0.51
C ARG A 49 4.67 5.76 0.58
N LYS A 50 4.70 7.05 0.95
CA LYS A 50 5.64 7.56 1.95
C LYS A 50 5.38 6.93 3.32
N ILE A 51 4.10 6.86 3.72
CA ILE A 51 3.68 6.24 4.98
C ILE A 51 4.07 4.77 4.99
N LEU A 52 3.70 4.00 3.96
CA LEU A 52 3.95 2.57 3.96
C LEU A 52 5.45 2.22 3.84
N ASN A 53 6.29 3.08 3.24
CA ASN A 53 7.76 2.87 3.26
C ASN A 53 8.41 3.17 4.61
N GLN A 54 7.68 3.69 5.60
CA GLN A 54 8.17 3.76 6.99
C GLN A 54 8.06 2.41 7.71
N LEU A 55 7.37 1.43 7.10
CA LEU A 55 7.37 0.05 7.59
C LEU A 55 8.76 -0.56 7.40
N PRO A 56 9.31 -1.27 8.40
CA PRO A 56 10.39 -2.19 8.16
C PRO A 56 9.91 -3.26 7.16
N SER A 57 10.47 -3.24 5.95
CA SER A 57 10.12 -4.21 4.92
C SER A 57 10.89 -5.50 5.14
N ASN A 58 10.27 -6.47 5.80
CA ASN A 58 10.82 -7.84 5.89
C ASN A 58 10.50 -8.67 4.64
N LEU A 59 9.90 -8.05 3.62
CA LEU A 59 9.39 -8.72 2.44
C LEU A 59 10.44 -8.75 1.32
N SER A 60 11.42 -9.65 1.39
CA SER A 60 12.27 -9.91 0.22
C SER A 60 11.55 -10.86 -0.74
N SER A 61 11.44 -10.48 -2.02
CA SER A 61 10.84 -11.33 -3.06
C SER A 61 11.74 -11.37 -4.29
N SER A 62 11.84 -12.54 -4.94
CA SER A 62 12.58 -12.67 -6.20
C SER A 62 11.92 -11.93 -7.37
N LYS A 63 10.68 -11.44 -7.18
CA LYS A 63 9.86 -10.76 -8.20
C LYS A 63 9.22 -9.49 -7.62
N ASN A 64 8.88 -8.57 -8.51
CA ASN A 64 8.01 -7.45 -8.14
C ASN A 64 6.62 -7.99 -7.79
N LEU A 65 6.01 -7.45 -6.75
CA LEU A 65 4.68 -7.85 -6.30
C LEU A 65 3.70 -6.69 -6.47
N ILE A 66 2.46 -7.03 -6.79
CA ILE A 66 1.34 -6.09 -6.78
C ILE A 66 0.29 -6.67 -5.86
N ILE A 67 -0.03 -5.93 -4.79
CA ILE A 67 -1.10 -6.26 -3.86
C ILE A 67 -2.26 -5.32 -4.14
N ILE A 68 -3.45 -5.87 -4.36
CA ILE A 68 -4.69 -5.10 -4.45
C ILE A 68 -5.49 -5.41 -3.20
N LEU A 69 -5.75 -4.38 -2.39
CA LEU A 69 -6.65 -4.43 -1.25
C LEU A 69 -8.00 -3.89 -1.68
N LYS A 70 -9.06 -4.58 -1.27
CA LYS A 70 -10.46 -4.21 -1.51
C LYS A 70 -11.20 -4.26 -0.17
N GLN A 71 -12.26 -3.47 -0.03
CA GLN A 71 -13.24 -3.66 1.05
C GLN A 71 -13.89 -5.04 0.99
#